data_AF-A0A4Y7TRW2-F1
#
_entry.id   AF-A0A4Y7TRW2-F1
#
_cell.length_a   1.000
_cell.length_b   1.000
_cell.length_c   1.000
_cell.angle_alpha   90.00
_cell.angle_beta   90.00
_cell.angle_gamma   90.00
#
_symmetry.space_group_name_H-M   'P 1'
#
loop_
_entity.id
_entity.type
_entity.pdbx_description
1 polymer ?
#
loop_
_entity_poly.entity_id
_entity_poly.type
_entity_poly.pdbx_seq_one_letter_code
_entity_poly.pdbx_strand_id
1 'polypeptide(L)'
;MPQVRRRPQYPNLKHDTAMDSAGSRNTKRGNCSKYYSQYSEQRLTGGIMCAWCPHSICYGFHCIPKGEGRNDVFSAIITRWKDPPKRVIYDFACALAPYCLTRGPVFFLDTEFRIDSFHAKDHTKCAPATFLSTYSAVNPALSTINSSAGECGNSGLKRIRKSVSYMTQDRAVIYIHVYLALWNRLRVFIRVWHCSLSEKFKPARSPTSPNSRV
;
A
#
# COMPACT_ATOMS: atom_id res chain seq x y z
N MET A 1 17.36 -6.07 -16.41
CA MET A 1 16.61 -4.85 -16.04
C MET A 1 15.45 -5.22 -15.11
N PRO A 2 15.03 -4.34 -14.17
CA PRO A 2 13.77 -4.53 -13.46
C PRO A 2 12.68 -4.70 -14.51
N GLN A 3 11.85 -5.73 -14.40
CA GLN A 3 10.84 -5.96 -15.42
C GLN A 3 9.84 -4.80 -15.41
N VAL A 4 9.99 -3.89 -16.38
CA VAL A 4 9.00 -2.87 -16.77
C VAL A 4 7.91 -3.62 -17.51
N ARG A 5 7.06 -4.32 -16.76
CA ARG A 5 6.01 -5.16 -17.34
C ARG A 5 4.84 -4.29 -17.76
N ARG A 6 4.36 -4.54 -18.98
CA ARG A 6 3.15 -3.94 -19.54
C ARG A 6 2.00 -4.06 -18.54
N ARG A 7 1.29 -2.96 -18.33
CA ARG A 7 0.04 -2.89 -17.56
C ARG A 7 -1.03 -3.66 -18.33
N PRO A 8 -1.57 -4.77 -17.78
CA PRO A 8 -2.77 -5.38 -18.35
C PRO A 8 -3.93 -4.39 -18.22
N GLN A 9 -4.65 -4.16 -19.32
CA GLN A 9 -5.92 -3.45 -19.27
C GLN A 9 -7.05 -4.45 -19.17
N TYR A 10 -7.90 -4.29 -18.18
CA TYR A 10 -9.06 -5.14 -17.98
C TYR A 10 -10.31 -4.44 -18.51
N PRO A 11 -11.19 -5.13 -19.26
CA PRO A 11 -12.44 -4.55 -19.75
C PRO A 11 -13.32 -4.10 -18.58
N ASN A 12 -14.04 -3.00 -18.69
CA ASN A 12 -14.94 -2.52 -17.63
C ASN A 12 -15.94 -3.61 -17.20
N LEU A 13 -16.19 -3.73 -15.90
CA LEU A 13 -17.28 -4.56 -15.35
C LEU A 13 -18.64 -3.96 -15.72
N LYS A 14 -19.68 -4.80 -15.76
CA LYS A 14 -21.04 -4.39 -16.16
C LYS A 14 -21.61 -3.19 -15.37
N HIS A 15 -21.18 -3.04 -14.11
CA HIS A 15 -21.62 -1.97 -13.22
C HIS A 15 -20.60 -0.84 -13.08
N ASP A 16 -19.53 -0.87 -13.85
CA ASP A 16 -18.59 0.24 -13.91
C ASP A 16 -19.30 1.37 -14.67
N THR A 17 -19.81 2.35 -13.94
CA THR A 17 -20.12 3.65 -14.54
C THR A 17 -18.83 4.17 -15.17
N ALA A 18 -18.93 4.76 -16.37
CA ALA A 18 -17.79 5.27 -17.15
C ALA A 18 -17.06 6.41 -16.39
N MET A 19 -16.33 6.07 -15.33
CA MET A 19 -15.70 6.99 -14.39
C MET A 19 -14.49 6.36 -13.68
N ASP A 20 -13.98 5.21 -14.13
CA ASP A 20 -12.58 4.85 -13.86
C ASP A 20 -11.61 5.81 -14.62
N SER A 21 -12.15 6.71 -15.46
CA SER A 21 -11.54 7.95 -15.95
C SER A 21 -12.42 9.13 -15.51
N ALA A 22 -11.97 9.90 -14.52
CA ALA A 22 -12.77 10.95 -13.90
C ALA A 22 -12.98 12.14 -14.86
N GLY A 23 -14.25 12.38 -15.22
CA GLY A 23 -14.66 13.55 -16.01
C GLY A 23 -16.14 13.95 -15.92
N SER A 24 -17.02 13.16 -15.29
CA SER A 24 -18.45 13.52 -15.20
C SER A 24 -18.82 14.00 -13.79
N ARG A 25 -19.15 15.28 -13.70
CA ARG A 25 -19.48 16.02 -12.47
C ARG A 25 -20.84 15.66 -11.85
N ASN A 26 -21.47 14.54 -12.22
CA ASN A 26 -22.84 14.27 -11.78
C ASN A 26 -23.24 12.77 -11.83
N THR A 27 -22.82 11.98 -10.84
CA THR A 27 -23.55 10.74 -10.51
C THR A 27 -23.69 10.57 -9.00
N LYS A 28 -24.92 10.79 -8.52
CA LYS A 28 -25.37 10.53 -7.16
C LYS A 28 -25.41 9.01 -6.92
N ARG A 29 -24.28 8.37 -6.58
CA ARG A 29 -24.23 7.05 -5.91
C ARG A 29 -22.79 6.72 -5.47
N GLY A 30 -22.59 6.56 -4.17
CA GLY A 30 -21.60 5.65 -3.56
C GLY A 30 -20.09 5.89 -3.70
N ASN A 31 -19.59 6.74 -4.61
CA ASN A 31 -18.15 6.79 -4.86
C ASN A 31 -17.39 7.61 -3.81
N CYS A 32 -16.38 6.99 -3.20
CA CYS A 32 -15.38 7.68 -2.37
C CYS A 32 -14.45 8.46 -3.30
N SER A 33 -14.63 9.78 -3.35
CA SER A 33 -13.89 10.66 -4.26
C SER A 33 -12.52 11.02 -3.69
N LYS A 34 -11.50 10.22 -3.98
CA LYS A 34 -10.09 10.60 -3.76
C LYS A 34 -9.72 11.73 -4.73
N TYR A 35 -8.92 12.69 -4.25
CA TYR A 35 -8.43 13.90 -4.93
C TYR A 35 -7.79 13.68 -6.31
N TYR A 36 -8.60 13.41 -7.34
CA TYR A 36 -8.13 13.23 -8.71
C TYR A 36 -7.72 14.55 -9.38
N SER A 37 -8.39 15.65 -9.02
CA SER A 37 -8.24 16.96 -9.68
C SER A 37 -6.83 17.55 -9.61
N GLN A 38 -6.00 17.14 -8.64
CA GLN A 38 -4.68 17.72 -8.46
C GLN A 38 -3.59 17.08 -9.35
N TYR A 39 -3.79 15.85 -9.82
CA TYR A 39 -2.77 15.11 -10.58
C TYR A 39 -2.93 15.22 -12.11
N SER A 40 -4.15 15.47 -12.60
CA SER A 40 -4.43 15.52 -14.04
C SER A 40 -3.84 16.75 -14.76
N GLU A 41 -3.58 17.84 -14.04
CA GLU A 41 -3.20 19.11 -14.66
C GLU A 41 -1.72 19.21 -15.07
N GLN A 42 -0.83 18.38 -14.51
CA GLN A 42 0.61 18.66 -14.64
C GLN A 42 1.35 17.98 -15.80
N ARG A 43 0.73 17.13 -16.63
CA ARG A 43 1.41 16.43 -17.77
C ARG A 43 2.73 15.70 -17.41
N LEU A 44 3.04 15.55 -16.13
CA LEU A 44 4.24 14.89 -15.66
C LEU A 44 4.07 13.38 -15.84
N THR A 45 5.18 12.67 -16.02
CA THR A 45 5.26 11.22 -16.04
C THR A 45 4.35 10.62 -14.98
N GLY A 46 3.52 9.65 -15.40
CA GLY A 46 2.48 9.07 -14.56
C GLY A 46 2.99 8.58 -13.19
N GLY A 47 2.07 8.48 -12.21
CA GLY A 47 2.40 8.14 -10.83
C GLY A 47 3.06 6.77 -10.66
N ILE A 48 3.56 6.50 -9.45
CA ILE A 48 4.03 5.18 -9.05
C ILE A 48 3.26 4.73 -7.81
N MET A 49 2.94 3.45 -7.76
CA MET A 49 2.43 2.81 -6.56
C MET A 49 3.50 1.87 -6.02
N CYS A 50 3.95 2.13 -4.79
CA CYS A 50 4.91 1.28 -4.10
C CYS A 50 4.21 0.39 -3.09
N ALA A 51 4.62 -0.88 -3.06
CA ALA A 51 4.16 -1.84 -2.07
C ALA A 51 5.15 -1.87 -0.90
N TRP A 52 4.63 -1.63 0.29
CA TRP A 52 5.42 -1.52 1.51
C TRP A 52 4.99 -2.60 2.50
N CYS A 53 5.95 -3.14 3.25
CA CYS A 53 5.64 -3.93 4.43
C CYS A 53 5.50 -3.02 5.67
N PRO A 54 4.95 -3.54 6.79
CA PRO A 54 4.82 -2.78 8.05
C PRO A 54 6.17 -2.27 8.59
N HIS A 55 7.28 -2.83 8.15
CA HIS A 55 8.62 -2.45 8.55
C HIS A 55 9.26 -1.36 7.67
N SER A 56 8.47 -0.73 6.80
CA SER A 56 8.93 0.27 5.83
C SER A 56 9.96 -0.28 4.83
N ILE A 57 9.93 -1.57 4.54
CA ILE A 57 10.69 -2.20 3.45
C ILE A 57 9.79 -2.21 2.20
N CYS A 58 10.31 -1.72 1.08
CA CYS A 58 9.60 -1.74 -0.19
C CYS A 58 9.77 -3.09 -0.87
N TYR A 59 8.66 -3.75 -1.23
CA TYR A 59 8.69 -4.97 -2.03
C TYR A 59 8.86 -4.67 -3.53
N GLY A 60 8.45 -3.49 -3.97
CA GLY A 60 8.55 -3.07 -5.35
C GLY A 60 7.56 -1.96 -5.68
N PHE A 61 7.49 -1.62 -6.96
CA PHE A 61 6.62 -0.56 -7.45
C PHE A 61 5.95 -0.91 -8.79
N HIS A 62 4.82 -0.26 -9.04
CA HIS A 62 4.03 -0.34 -10.26
C HIS A 62 3.89 1.06 -10.86
N CYS A 63 4.17 1.20 -12.16
CA CYS A 63 4.05 2.47 -12.87
C CYS A 63 2.60 2.68 -13.33
N ILE A 64 2.07 3.88 -13.08
CA ILE A 64 0.68 4.27 -13.34
C ILE A 64 0.66 5.42 -14.36
N PRO A 65 0.43 5.16 -15.65
CA PRO A 65 0.64 6.16 -16.70
C PRO A 65 -0.46 7.23 -16.81
N LYS A 66 -1.71 6.95 -16.41
CA LYS A 66 -2.87 7.83 -16.69
C LYS A 66 -3.68 8.27 -15.46
N GLY A 67 -3.42 7.72 -14.28
CA GLY A 67 -4.14 8.03 -13.04
C GLY A 67 -4.32 6.78 -12.19
N GLU A 68 -4.22 6.92 -10.87
CA GLU A 68 -4.35 5.81 -9.92
C GLU A 68 -5.83 5.38 -9.80
N GLY A 69 -6.09 4.09 -10.00
CA GLY A 69 -7.38 3.48 -9.70
C GLY A 69 -7.26 2.04 -9.20
N ARG A 70 -8.40 1.44 -8.87
CA ARG A 70 -8.50 0.03 -8.43
C ARG A 70 -7.85 -0.96 -9.41
N ASN A 71 -7.90 -0.65 -10.71
CA ASN A 71 -7.28 -1.46 -11.76
C ASN A 71 -5.76 -1.53 -11.62
N ASP A 72 -5.11 -0.45 -11.21
CA ASP A 72 -3.66 -0.39 -11.09
C ASP A 72 -3.17 -1.23 -9.90
N VAL A 73 -3.88 -1.16 -8.77
CA VAL A 73 -3.56 -1.98 -7.60
C VAL A 73 -3.83 -3.46 -7.88
N PHE A 74 -4.98 -3.79 -8.48
CA PHE A 74 -5.29 -5.15 -8.89
C PHE A 74 -4.25 -5.72 -9.85
N SER A 75 -3.90 -4.94 -10.89
CA SER A 75 -2.87 -5.33 -11.87
C SER A 75 -1.53 -5.57 -11.19
N ALA A 76 -1.14 -4.68 -10.27
CA ALA A 76 0.10 -4.83 -9.53
C ALA A 76 0.10 -6.11 -8.68
N ILE A 77 -0.99 -6.43 -8.00
CA ILE A 77 -1.05 -7.62 -7.15
C ILE A 77 -0.94 -8.89 -8.01
N ILE A 78 -1.79 -9.06 -9.02
CA ILE A 78 -1.79 -10.27 -9.86
C ILE A 78 -0.48 -10.45 -10.63
N THR A 79 0.17 -9.36 -11.06
CA THR A 79 1.39 -9.47 -11.88
C THR A 79 2.67 -9.64 -11.06
N ARG A 80 2.65 -9.32 -9.77
CA ARG A 80 3.86 -9.29 -8.92
C ARG A 80 3.86 -10.35 -7.83
N TRP A 81 2.69 -10.85 -7.42
CA TRP A 81 2.58 -11.90 -6.42
C TRP A 81 2.16 -13.21 -7.07
N LYS A 82 2.89 -14.29 -6.74
CA LYS A 82 2.49 -15.66 -7.10
C LYS A 82 1.25 -16.08 -6.32
N ASP A 83 1.28 -15.81 -5.02
CA ASP A 83 0.18 -16.08 -4.08
C ASP A 83 -0.31 -14.75 -3.51
N PRO A 84 -1.62 -14.57 -3.33
CA PRO A 84 -2.17 -13.31 -2.86
C PRO A 84 -1.59 -12.89 -1.50
N PRO A 85 -1.39 -11.59 -1.27
CA PRO A 85 -1.10 -11.11 0.07
C PRO A 85 -2.26 -11.45 1.00
N LYS A 86 -1.95 -11.94 2.21
CA LYS A 86 -2.96 -12.21 3.25
C LYS A 86 -3.75 -10.94 3.62
N ARG A 87 -3.10 -9.77 3.56
CA ARG A 87 -3.73 -8.49 3.86
C ARG A 87 -3.23 -7.40 2.93
N VAL A 88 -4.15 -6.54 2.50
CA VAL A 88 -3.91 -5.34 1.72
C VAL A 88 -4.48 -4.16 2.48
N ILE A 89 -3.60 -3.28 2.96
CA ILE A 89 -3.98 -2.02 3.60
C ILE A 89 -3.76 -0.90 2.57
N TYR A 90 -4.83 -0.21 2.21
CA TYR A 90 -4.83 0.76 1.11
C TYR A 90 -5.91 1.81 1.33
N ASP A 91 -5.66 3.06 0.95
CA ASP A 91 -6.63 4.16 1.13
C ASP A 91 -7.99 3.84 0.47
N PHE A 92 -7.97 3.41 -0.79
CA PHE A 92 -9.15 3.08 -1.55
C PHE A 92 -9.52 1.58 -1.50
N ALA A 93 -9.20 0.91 -0.38
CA ALA A 93 -9.48 -0.51 -0.17
C ALA A 93 -10.97 -0.85 -0.29
N CYS A 94 -11.87 0.07 0.08
CA CYS A 94 -13.32 -0.12 0.02
C CYS A 94 -13.84 -0.44 -1.39
N ALA A 95 -13.26 0.15 -2.44
CA ALA A 95 -13.62 -0.14 -3.83
C ALA A 95 -12.71 -1.21 -4.45
N LEU A 96 -11.48 -1.33 -3.96
CA LEU A 96 -10.54 -2.37 -4.40
C LEU A 96 -11.02 -3.78 -4.02
N ALA A 97 -11.50 -3.99 -2.80
CA ALA A 97 -11.94 -5.29 -2.31
C ALA A 97 -13.02 -5.95 -3.20
N PRO A 98 -14.17 -5.30 -3.46
CA PRO A 98 -15.19 -5.90 -4.35
C PRO A 98 -14.67 -6.06 -5.77
N TYR A 99 -13.79 -5.17 -6.24
CA TYR A 99 -13.19 -5.27 -7.57
C TYR A 99 -12.30 -6.53 -7.70
N CYS A 100 -11.41 -6.76 -6.73
CA CYS A 100 -10.56 -7.94 -6.67
C CYS A 100 -11.37 -9.23 -6.59
N LEU A 101 -12.38 -9.27 -5.71
CA LEU A 101 -13.25 -10.44 -5.55
C LEU A 101 -14.12 -10.72 -6.78
N THR A 102 -14.53 -9.69 -7.53
CA THR A 102 -15.29 -9.89 -8.78
C THR A 102 -14.41 -10.43 -9.91
N ARG A 103 -13.13 -10.03 -9.95
CA ARG A 103 -12.22 -10.36 -11.06
C ARG A 103 -11.42 -11.64 -10.86
N GLY A 104 -11.06 -11.93 -9.62
CA GLY A 104 -10.23 -13.07 -9.26
C GLY A 104 -10.65 -13.66 -7.91
N PRO A 105 -11.90 -14.10 -7.75
CA PRO A 105 -12.43 -14.55 -6.46
C PRO A 105 -11.58 -15.65 -5.84
N VAL A 106 -11.12 -16.62 -6.65
CA VAL A 106 -10.26 -17.72 -6.18
C VAL A 106 -8.90 -17.20 -5.74
N PHE A 107 -8.32 -16.25 -6.47
CA PHE A 107 -7.02 -15.67 -6.12
C PHE A 107 -7.09 -14.80 -4.86
N PHE A 108 -8.21 -14.12 -4.59
CA PHE A 108 -8.34 -13.19 -3.47
C PHE A 108 -9.19 -13.72 -2.31
N LEU A 109 -9.52 -15.01 -2.31
CA LEU A 109 -10.46 -15.62 -1.35
C LEU A 109 -10.07 -15.34 0.10
N ASP A 110 -8.79 -15.51 0.42
CA ASP A 110 -8.23 -15.34 1.76
C ASP A 110 -7.54 -13.98 1.98
N THR A 111 -7.75 -13.02 1.08
CA THR A 111 -7.15 -11.68 1.20
C THR A 111 -8.06 -10.72 1.97
N GLU A 112 -7.58 -10.22 3.10
CA GLU A 112 -8.26 -9.16 3.83
C GLU A 112 -7.90 -7.78 3.27
N PHE A 113 -8.90 -7.00 2.88
CA PHE A 113 -8.72 -5.61 2.46
C PHE A 113 -9.15 -4.67 3.57
N ARG A 114 -8.29 -3.72 3.95
CA ARG A 114 -8.57 -2.72 5.00
C ARG A 114 -8.16 -1.32 4.56
N ILE A 115 -8.96 -0.33 4.93
CA ILE A 115 -8.67 1.09 4.75
C ILE A 115 -7.61 1.51 5.77
N ASP A 116 -6.59 2.19 5.29
CA ASP A 116 -5.53 2.75 6.13
C ASP A 116 -6.11 3.77 7.14
N SER A 117 -5.64 3.68 8.38
CA SER A 117 -6.09 4.52 9.49
C SER A 117 -5.86 6.01 9.27
N PHE A 118 -4.81 6.41 8.52
CA PHE A 118 -4.56 7.82 8.22
C PHE A 118 -5.63 8.45 7.33
N HIS A 119 -6.18 7.64 6.43
CA HIS A 119 -7.17 8.07 5.44
C HIS A 119 -8.60 7.82 5.90
N ALA A 120 -8.81 7.18 7.06
CA ALA A 120 -10.14 6.79 7.54
C ALA A 120 -11.15 7.96 7.57
N LYS A 121 -10.71 9.19 7.85
CA LYS A 121 -11.57 10.38 7.89
C LYS A 121 -12.17 10.74 6.52
N ASP A 122 -11.49 10.38 5.44
CA ASP A 122 -11.92 10.68 4.07
C ASP A 122 -13.03 9.72 3.61
N HIS A 123 -13.33 8.68 4.40
CA HIS A 123 -14.31 7.64 4.09
C HIS A 123 -15.54 7.74 5.01
N THR A 124 -16.49 8.59 4.66
CA THR A 124 -17.71 8.80 5.47
C THR A 124 -18.82 7.80 5.21
N LYS A 125 -18.79 7.10 4.07
CA LYS A 125 -19.86 6.18 3.61
C LYS A 125 -19.44 4.71 3.62
N CYS A 126 -18.21 4.41 4.03
CA CYS A 126 -17.69 3.05 4.06
C CYS A 126 -18.14 2.33 5.34
N ALA A 127 -18.34 1.02 5.25
CA ALA A 127 -18.76 0.22 6.41
C ALA A 127 -17.64 0.18 7.47
N PRO A 128 -17.94 0.24 8.78
CA PRO A 128 -16.95 0.21 9.87
C PRO A 128 -15.99 -0.99 9.80
N ALA A 129 -16.45 -2.14 9.31
CA ALA A 129 -15.62 -3.33 9.15
C ALA A 129 -14.48 -3.17 8.12
N THR A 130 -14.56 -2.18 7.22
CA THR A 130 -13.51 -1.93 6.22
C THR A 130 -12.33 -1.15 6.78
N PHE A 131 -12.48 -0.50 7.94
CA PHE A 131 -11.41 0.30 8.54
C PHE A 131 -10.47 -0.55 9.36
N LEU A 132 -9.16 -0.35 9.20
CA LEU A 132 -8.15 -1.03 9.99
C LEU A 132 -8.31 -0.71 11.50
N SER A 133 -8.52 0.56 11.83
CA SER A 133 -8.71 1.04 13.20
C SER A 133 -9.89 0.37 13.89
N THR A 134 -11.08 0.39 13.29
CA THR A 134 -12.27 -0.24 13.87
C THR A 134 -12.14 -1.75 13.93
N TYR A 135 -11.64 -2.40 12.88
CA TYR A 135 -11.54 -3.85 12.84
C TYR A 135 -10.47 -4.41 13.81
N SER A 136 -9.49 -3.59 14.19
CA SER A 136 -8.52 -3.95 15.23
C SER A 136 -9.14 -4.22 16.61
N ALA A 137 -10.35 -3.71 16.87
CA ALA A 137 -11.09 -4.02 18.09
C ALA A 137 -11.55 -5.48 18.14
N VAL A 138 -11.80 -6.10 16.97
CA VAL A 138 -12.20 -7.50 16.84
C VAL A 138 -10.97 -8.40 16.71
N ASN A 139 -9.94 -7.95 16.01
CA ASN A 139 -8.68 -8.66 15.87
C ASN A 139 -7.51 -7.78 16.36
N PRO A 140 -7.13 -7.88 17.65
CA PRO A 140 -6.08 -7.06 18.25
C PRO A 140 -4.73 -7.17 17.54
N ALA A 141 -4.44 -8.28 16.85
CA ALA A 141 -3.19 -8.44 16.09
C ALA A 141 -3.06 -7.45 14.92
N LEU A 142 -4.14 -6.78 14.52
CA LEU A 142 -4.10 -5.74 13.50
C LEU A 142 -3.65 -4.39 14.04
N SER A 143 -3.81 -4.16 15.36
CA SER A 143 -3.36 -2.91 16.00
C SER A 143 -1.84 -2.75 15.98
N THR A 144 -1.10 -3.87 15.92
CA THR A 144 0.37 -3.88 15.83
C THR A 144 0.87 -3.59 14.42
N ILE A 145 -0.01 -3.52 13.41
CA ILE A 145 0.40 -3.24 12.04
C ILE A 145 0.68 -1.74 11.92
N ASN A 146 1.92 -1.44 11.52
CA ASN A 146 2.32 -0.08 11.19
C ASN A 146 1.65 0.39 9.89
N SER A 147 0.46 0.99 9.99
CA SER A 147 -0.26 1.53 8.85
C SER A 147 0.42 2.77 8.24
N SER A 148 1.29 3.45 9.02
CA SER A 148 2.08 4.61 8.55
C SER A 148 3.23 4.25 7.61
N ALA A 149 3.54 2.95 7.45
CA ALA A 149 4.70 2.51 6.67
C ALA A 149 4.64 2.99 5.21
N GLY A 150 3.44 3.00 4.62
CA GLY A 150 3.19 3.52 3.27
C GLY A 150 3.49 5.01 3.17
N GLU A 151 2.95 5.81 4.09
CA GLU A 151 3.18 7.26 4.14
C GLU A 151 4.65 7.63 4.35
N CYS A 152 5.32 6.93 5.27
CA CYS A 152 6.74 7.11 5.49
C CYS A 152 7.56 6.77 4.24
N GLY A 153 7.26 5.66 3.56
CA GLY A 153 7.90 5.29 2.30
C GLY A 153 7.65 6.30 1.18
N ASN A 154 6.40 6.75 1.04
CA ASN A 154 6.00 7.76 0.06
C ASN A 154 6.69 9.11 0.31
N SER A 155 6.93 9.49 1.57
CA SER A 155 7.72 10.68 1.90
C SER A 155 9.16 10.61 1.39
N GLY A 156 9.75 9.40 1.37
CA GLY A 156 11.05 9.14 0.75
C GLY A 156 11.01 9.34 -0.75
N LEU A 157 10.00 8.77 -1.42
CA LEU A 157 9.82 8.92 -2.87
C LEU A 157 9.57 10.35 -3.31
N LYS A 158 8.92 11.18 -2.48
CA LYS A 158 8.75 12.62 -2.75
C LYS A 158 10.11 13.33 -2.95
N ARG A 159 11.19 12.85 -2.32
CA ARG A 159 12.54 13.45 -2.44
C ARG A 159 13.14 13.26 -3.84
N ILE A 160 12.82 12.16 -4.52
CA ILE A 160 13.34 11.86 -5.86
C ILE A 160 12.38 12.27 -6.97
N ARG A 161 11.16 12.73 -6.64
CA ARG A 161 10.10 13.08 -7.59
C ARG A 161 10.60 14.03 -8.68
N LYS A 162 11.32 15.09 -8.31
CA LYS A 162 11.83 16.09 -9.27
C LYS A 162 12.87 15.49 -10.21
N SER A 163 13.80 14.67 -9.70
CA SER A 163 14.79 14.01 -10.54
C SER A 163 14.13 13.05 -11.53
N VAL A 164 13.18 12.24 -11.04
CA VAL A 164 12.44 11.27 -11.85
C VAL A 164 11.59 11.94 -12.93
N SER A 165 11.01 13.13 -12.65
CA SER A 165 10.14 13.81 -13.63
C SER A 165 10.86 14.28 -14.90
N TYR A 166 12.19 14.45 -14.85
CA TYR A 166 13.00 14.81 -16.03
C TYR A 166 13.62 13.60 -16.72
N MET A 167 13.33 12.37 -16.28
CA MET A 167 13.86 11.15 -16.87
C MET A 167 12.87 10.53 -17.85
N THR A 168 13.38 9.83 -18.86
CA THR A 168 12.58 8.89 -19.64
C THR A 168 12.10 7.75 -18.73
N GLN A 169 10.98 7.10 -19.09
CA GLN A 169 10.39 6.06 -18.27
C GLN A 169 11.38 4.94 -17.90
N ASP A 170 12.19 4.47 -18.84
CA ASP A 170 13.17 3.41 -18.58
C ASP A 170 14.24 3.83 -17.56
N ARG A 171 14.76 5.06 -17.70
CA ARG A 171 15.73 5.62 -16.76
C ARG A 171 15.10 5.84 -15.38
N ALA A 172 13.87 6.34 -15.34
CA ALA A 172 13.10 6.51 -14.12
C ALA A 172 12.91 5.19 -13.37
N VAL A 173 12.55 4.10 -14.07
CA VAL A 173 12.40 2.77 -13.45
C VAL A 173 13.70 2.31 -12.84
N ILE A 174 14.82 2.38 -13.58
CA ILE A 174 16.13 1.95 -13.07
C ILE A 174 16.52 2.78 -11.85
N TYR A 175 16.34 4.10 -11.92
CA TYR A 175 16.66 5.01 -10.83
C TYR A 175 15.84 4.71 -9.57
N ILE A 176 14.50 4.58 -9.70
CA ILE A 176 13.61 4.26 -8.58
C ILE A 176 13.97 2.89 -7.98
N HIS A 177 14.28 1.90 -8.82
CA HIS A 177 14.68 0.57 -8.35
C HIS A 177 15.95 0.63 -7.50
N VAL A 178 16.98 1.34 -7.96
CA VAL A 178 18.23 1.53 -7.20
C VAL A 178 17.98 2.31 -5.90
N TYR A 179 17.18 3.37 -5.95
CA TYR A 179 16.81 4.15 -4.77
C TYR A 179 16.12 3.28 -3.71
N LEU A 180 15.14 2.47 -4.11
CA LEU A 180 14.42 1.57 -3.20
C LEU A 180 15.31 0.44 -2.68
N ALA A 181 16.27 -0.05 -3.48
CA ALA A 181 17.25 -1.03 -3.02
C ALA A 181 18.14 -0.45 -1.91
N LEU A 182 18.61 0.79 -2.06
CA LEU A 182 19.37 1.50 -1.02
C LEU A 182 18.53 1.77 0.22
N TRP A 183 17.28 2.22 0.04
CA TRP A 183 16.33 2.41 1.13
C TRP A 183 16.16 1.13 1.94
N ASN A 184 15.93 0.00 1.27
CA ASN A 184 15.75 -1.29 1.93
C ASN A 184 17.00 -1.72 2.70
N ARG A 185 18.19 -1.55 2.13
CA ARG A 185 19.46 -1.85 2.82
C ARG A 185 19.61 -1.05 4.11
N LEU A 186 19.34 0.25 4.06
CA LEU A 186 19.41 1.11 5.26
C LEU A 186 18.37 0.71 6.31
N ARG A 187 17.14 0.40 5.90
CA ARG A 187 16.07 -0.03 6.82
C ARG A 187 16.40 -1.36 7.51
N VAL A 188 16.94 -2.32 6.78
CA VAL A 188 17.38 -3.61 7.34
C VAL A 188 18.54 -3.37 8.31
N PHE A 189 19.53 -2.59 7.92
CA PHE A 189 20.70 -2.29 8.75
C PHE A 189 20.30 -1.64 10.08
N ILE A 190 19.46 -0.60 10.05
CA ILE A 190 18.97 0.09 11.25
C ILE A 190 18.22 -0.88 12.17
N ARG A 191 17.36 -1.75 11.63
CA ARG A 191 16.61 -2.72 12.45
C ARG A 191 17.51 -3.78 13.07
N VAL A 192 18.47 -4.32 12.31
CA VAL A 192 19.45 -5.27 12.84
C VAL A 192 20.25 -4.61 13.97
N TRP A 193 20.71 -3.37 13.77
CA TRP A 193 21.41 -2.60 14.80
C TRP A 193 20.57 -2.39 16.07
N HIS A 194 19.32 -1.97 15.94
CA HIS A 194 18.42 -1.80 17.10
C HIS A 194 18.13 -3.14 17.81
N CYS A 195 18.02 -4.25 17.08
CA CYS A 195 17.83 -5.58 17.69
C CYS A 195 19.08 -6.04 18.44
N SER A 196 20.26 -5.85 17.85
CA SER A 196 21.54 -6.20 18.49
C SER A 196 21.82 -5.34 19.73
N LEU A 197 21.41 -4.07 19.73
CA LEU A 197 21.51 -3.20 20.90
C LEU A 197 20.49 -3.59 21.99
N SER A 198 19.25 -3.94 21.62
CA SER A 198 18.25 -4.35 22.61
C SER A 198 18.63 -5.66 23.31
N GLU A 199 19.28 -6.59 22.62
CA GLU A 199 19.81 -7.81 23.23
C GLU A 199 20.99 -7.53 24.18
N LYS A 200 21.87 -6.59 23.85
CA LYS A 200 22.99 -6.19 24.71
C LYS A 200 22.57 -5.44 25.96
N PHE A 201 21.40 -4.81 25.96
CA PHE A 201 20.86 -4.02 27.08
C PHE A 201 19.60 -4.63 27.72
N LYS A 202 19.35 -5.94 27.57
CA LYS A 202 18.30 -6.61 28.35
C LYS A 202 18.66 -6.52 29.85
N PRO A 203 17.80 -5.91 30.70
CA PRO A 203 18.04 -5.95 32.14
C PRO A 203 18.07 -7.41 32.61
N ALA A 204 19.04 -7.75 33.45
CA ALA A 204 19.16 -9.08 34.03
C ALA A 204 17.82 -9.47 34.68
N ARG A 205 17.30 -10.66 34.35
CA ARG A 205 16.10 -11.19 35.01
C ARG A 205 16.37 -11.19 36.51
N SER A 206 15.47 -10.57 37.28
CA SER A 206 15.50 -10.68 38.73
C SER A 206 15.41 -12.16 39.11
N PRO A 207 16.16 -12.61 40.14
CA PRO A 207 16.02 -13.97 40.63
C PRO A 207 14.59 -14.17 41.12
N THR A 208 13.89 -15.14 40.55
CA THR A 208 12.58 -15.59 41.04
C THR A 208 12.75 -16.04 42.50
N SER A 209 12.03 -15.40 43.43
CA SER A 209 12.04 -15.85 44.82
C SER A 209 11.37 -17.24 44.91
N PRO A 210 11.93 -18.16 45.70
CA PRO A 210 11.34 -19.47 45.87
C PRO A 210 10.12 -19.37 46.80
N ASN A 211 8.99 -19.87 46.30
CA ASN A 211 7.85 -20.41 47.04
C ASN A 211 7.82 -20.17 48.56
N SER A 212 6.86 -19.37 49.03
CA SER A 212 6.28 -19.57 50.36
C SER A 212 4.87 -20.16 50.19
N ARG A 213 4.79 -21.50 50.26
CA ARG A 213 3.58 -22.18 50.73
C ARG A 213 3.48 -21.91 52.23
N VAL A 214 2.37 -21.33 52.68
CA VAL A 214 1.52 -21.81 53.78
C VAL A 214 0.11 -21.29 53.50
#